data_AF-A0A383C0E4-F1
#
_entry.id   AF-A0A383C0E4-F1
#
_cell.length_a   1.000
_cell.length_b   1.000
_cell.length_c   1.000
_cell.angle_alpha   90.00
_cell.angle_beta   90.00
_cell.angle_gamma   90.00
#
_symmetry.space_group_name_H-M   'P 1'
#
loop_
_entity.id
_entity.type
_entity.pdbx_description
1 polymer ?
#
loop_
_entity_poly.entity_id
_entity_poly.type
_entity_poly.pdbx_seq_one_letter_code
_entity_poly.pdbx_strand_id
1 'polypeptide(L)'
;MEVLKQTSPATDAAAPNACPSKMVPSSSVRMALGPKPDIGGETRGTAPNRQAPGKTENNLAKRGGVTVKRHSPTLRRMKNFPTLAKLIIAGSLFTPSAFAQQEKYPLHPDSEKQLGVPSGKVTQAKFTESRVYPGTNRDYWVYVPAQYKRSHAASLMVFQDGKAYVNGATFNALDNLIHQAELPVMIGVFINPGVVSPQNENAQARFNRSLEYDDISERYSQFLIDELLPHIEQ
;
A
#
# COMPACT_ATOMS: atom_id res chain seq x y z
N MET A 1 24.80 -27.94 63.24
CA MET A 1 25.73 -26.84 62.91
C MET A 1 27.12 -27.40 63.09
N GLU A 2 28.02 -27.56 62.14
CA GLU A 2 28.11 -27.31 60.72
C GLU A 2 29.42 -28.03 60.35
N VAL A 3 29.37 -29.14 59.62
CA VAL A 3 30.59 -29.88 59.21
C VAL A 3 30.81 -29.55 57.74
N LEU A 4 31.81 -28.70 57.50
CA LEU A 4 32.21 -28.19 56.20
C LEU A 4 32.95 -29.26 55.38
N LYS A 5 32.28 -29.64 54.29
CA LYS A 5 32.74 -29.98 52.93
C LYS A 5 34.19 -30.49 52.77
N GLN A 6 34.27 -31.77 52.44
CA GLN A 6 35.38 -32.42 51.75
C GLN A 6 35.50 -31.93 50.29
N THR A 7 36.76 -31.76 49.90
CA THR A 7 37.31 -31.47 48.57
C THR A 7 37.16 -32.67 47.62
N SER A 8 36.73 -32.42 46.38
CA SER A 8 36.84 -33.38 45.26
C SER A 8 38.00 -32.96 44.34
N PRO A 9 38.83 -33.89 43.82
CA PRO A 9 39.80 -33.58 42.79
C PRO A 9 39.20 -33.71 41.38
N ALA A 10 39.80 -32.94 40.48
CA ALA A 10 39.55 -32.90 39.05
C ALA A 10 39.98 -34.21 38.36
N THR A 11 39.24 -34.59 37.31
CA THR A 11 39.67 -35.57 36.31
C THR A 11 39.48 -34.97 34.92
N ASP A 12 40.52 -35.20 34.12
CA ASP A 12 40.82 -34.69 32.79
C ASP A 12 39.81 -34.99 31.66
N ALA A 13 39.81 -34.05 30.73
CA ALA A 13 39.83 -34.19 29.27
C ALA A 13 39.04 -35.32 28.57
N ALA A 14 38.05 -34.90 27.76
CA ALA A 14 37.79 -35.51 26.45
C ALA A 14 37.07 -34.50 25.53
N ALA A 15 37.73 -34.12 24.45
CA ALA A 15 37.20 -33.28 23.37
C ALA A 15 36.22 -34.07 22.47
N PRO A 16 35.19 -33.42 21.89
CA PRO A 16 34.49 -33.99 20.74
C PRO A 16 34.99 -33.41 19.41
N ASN A 17 35.53 -34.33 18.63
CA ASN A 17 35.80 -34.37 17.19
C ASN A 17 35.15 -33.29 16.31
N ALA A 18 36.03 -32.63 15.56
CA ALA A 18 35.73 -31.81 14.40
C ALA A 18 35.11 -32.65 13.27
N CYS A 19 34.02 -32.13 12.69
CA CYS A 19 33.37 -32.68 11.50
C CYS A 19 33.99 -32.02 10.24
N PRO A 20 34.43 -32.76 9.22
CA PRO A 20 35.09 -32.18 8.06
C PRO A 20 34.11 -31.53 7.07
N SER A 21 34.30 -30.24 6.82
CA SER A 21 33.67 -29.49 5.73
C SER A 21 34.07 -30.08 4.37
N LYS A 22 33.11 -30.64 3.64
CA LYS A 22 33.27 -30.90 2.20
C LYS A 22 32.94 -29.63 1.43
N MET A 23 33.98 -29.03 0.85
CA MET A 23 33.89 -28.04 -0.22
C MET A 23 33.08 -28.60 -1.40
N VAL A 24 32.08 -27.85 -1.84
CA VAL A 24 31.44 -28.03 -3.15
C VAL A 24 31.99 -26.93 -4.06
N PRO A 25 32.52 -27.25 -5.25
CA PRO A 25 33.11 -26.24 -6.13
C PRO A 25 32.04 -25.36 -6.77
N SER A 26 32.31 -24.05 -6.76
CA SER A 26 31.59 -23.02 -7.51
C SER A 26 31.72 -23.29 -9.01
N SER A 27 30.64 -23.73 -9.65
CA SER A 27 30.52 -23.71 -11.11
C SER A 27 29.90 -22.39 -11.54
N SER A 28 30.74 -21.54 -12.11
CA SER A 28 30.37 -20.32 -12.82
C SER A 28 29.56 -20.66 -14.07
N VAL A 29 28.22 -20.56 -13.97
CA VAL A 29 27.36 -20.57 -15.15
C VAL A 29 27.36 -19.18 -15.76
N ARG A 30 28.23 -18.98 -16.77
CA ARG A 30 28.10 -17.89 -17.74
C ARG A 30 26.83 -18.14 -18.56
N MET A 31 25.75 -17.41 -18.26
CA MET A 31 24.62 -17.30 -19.19
C MET A 31 25.08 -16.46 -20.39
N ALA A 32 25.21 -17.11 -21.53
CA ALA A 32 25.46 -16.48 -22.81
C ALA A 32 24.25 -15.60 -23.19
N LEU A 33 24.49 -14.30 -23.38
CA LEU A 33 23.55 -13.38 -24.00
C LEU A 33 23.36 -13.81 -25.47
N GLY A 34 22.15 -14.29 -25.79
CA GLY A 34 21.73 -14.48 -27.17
C GLY A 34 21.67 -13.14 -27.93
N PRO A 35 21.73 -13.15 -29.28
CA PRO A 35 21.79 -11.94 -30.07
C PRO A 35 20.50 -11.12 -29.96
N LYS A 36 20.68 -9.82 -29.77
CA LYS A 36 19.65 -8.78 -29.70
C LYS A 36 18.97 -8.64 -31.08
N PRO A 37 17.64 -8.59 -31.19
CA PRO A 37 16.99 -8.28 -32.45
C PRO A 37 17.24 -6.82 -32.85
N ASP A 38 17.67 -6.62 -34.09
CA ASP A 38 17.89 -5.31 -34.71
C ASP A 38 16.55 -4.56 -34.85
N ILE A 39 16.39 -3.50 -34.06
CA ILE A 39 15.34 -2.51 -34.28
C ILE A 39 15.99 -1.33 -35.00
N GLY A 40 15.82 -1.33 -36.32
CA GLY A 40 16.19 -0.23 -37.20
C GLY A 40 15.50 1.06 -36.77
N GLY A 41 16.27 2.15 -36.79
CA GLY A 41 15.79 3.48 -36.44
C GLY A 41 14.76 3.98 -37.44
N GLU A 42 13.64 4.47 -36.91
CA GLU A 42 12.70 5.30 -37.68
C GLU A 42 12.67 6.70 -37.06
N THR A 43 12.89 7.67 -37.94
CA THR A 43 13.18 9.07 -37.66
C THR A 43 11.95 9.86 -37.22
N ARG A 44 12.21 10.82 -36.33
CA ARG A 44 11.35 11.91 -35.85
C ARG A 44 10.32 12.42 -36.88
N GLY A 45 9.04 12.37 -36.49
CA GLY A 45 7.95 13.15 -37.08
C GLY A 45 7.18 13.87 -35.96
N THR A 46 7.49 15.15 -35.75
CA THR A 46 6.84 16.04 -34.80
C THR A 46 5.43 16.38 -35.28
N ALA A 47 4.38 16.05 -34.52
CA ALA A 47 3.02 16.50 -34.83
C ALA A 47 2.81 17.95 -34.36
N PRO A 48 2.34 18.88 -35.22
CA PRO A 48 2.17 20.28 -34.84
C PRO A 48 0.88 20.54 -34.05
N ASN A 49 1.10 21.25 -32.95
CA ASN A 49 0.23 22.16 -32.21
C ASN A 49 -1.09 22.56 -32.90
N ARG A 50 -2.23 22.19 -32.30
CA ARG A 50 -3.57 22.61 -32.73
C ARG A 50 -3.94 23.91 -31.98
N GLN A 51 -3.51 25.05 -32.51
CA GLN A 51 -3.99 26.38 -32.11
C GLN A 51 -5.36 26.67 -32.75
N ALA A 52 -6.25 27.23 -31.93
CA ALA A 52 -7.54 27.79 -32.34
C ALA A 52 -7.36 29.07 -33.18
N PRO A 53 -8.30 29.34 -34.10
CA PRO A 53 -8.69 30.74 -34.31
C PRO A 53 -10.20 30.92 -34.52
N GLY A 54 -10.72 32.09 -34.12
CA GLY A 54 -12.03 32.55 -34.59
C GLY A 54 -12.75 33.57 -33.72
N LYS A 55 -12.16 34.77 -33.55
CA LYS A 55 -12.97 35.97 -33.27
C LYS A 55 -13.92 36.16 -34.45
N THR A 56 -15.22 36.31 -34.19
CA THR A 56 -16.16 36.82 -35.19
C THR A 56 -16.92 38.01 -34.60
N GLU A 57 -17.01 39.02 -35.45
CA GLU A 57 -17.26 40.42 -35.16
C GLU A 57 -18.72 40.75 -34.91
N ASN A 58 -18.92 41.84 -34.19
CA ASN A 58 -20.17 42.59 -34.13
C ASN A 58 -20.52 43.10 -35.53
N ASN A 59 -21.67 42.68 -36.09
CA ASN A 59 -22.33 43.45 -37.15
C ASN A 59 -23.85 43.38 -37.01
N LEU A 60 -24.39 44.50 -36.53
CA LEU A 60 -25.80 44.84 -36.47
C LEU A 60 -26.28 45.23 -37.86
N ALA A 61 -27.12 44.41 -38.49
CA ALA A 61 -27.89 44.79 -39.67
C ALA A 61 -29.38 44.85 -39.33
N LYS A 62 -29.91 46.09 -39.29
CA LYS A 62 -31.34 46.43 -39.23
C LYS A 62 -32.12 45.69 -40.32
N ARG A 63 -33.18 44.96 -39.96
CA ARG A 63 -34.30 44.69 -40.86
C ARG A 63 -35.63 44.64 -40.11
N GLY A 64 -36.53 45.54 -40.52
CA GLY A 64 -37.97 45.34 -40.63
C GLY A 64 -38.76 45.03 -39.36
N GLY A 65 -39.41 46.06 -38.81
CA GLY A 65 -40.51 45.85 -37.87
C GLY A 65 -41.68 45.13 -38.53
N VAL A 66 -42.14 44.04 -37.92
CA VAL A 66 -43.44 43.44 -38.17
C VAL A 66 -44.19 43.44 -36.85
N THR A 67 -45.15 44.35 -36.73
CA THR A 67 -46.03 44.48 -35.58
C THR A 67 -47.06 43.34 -35.62
N VAL A 68 -46.82 42.27 -34.87
CA VAL A 68 -47.83 41.23 -34.66
C VAL A 68 -48.70 41.63 -33.46
N LYS A 69 -49.93 42.07 -33.72
CA LYS A 69 -50.99 42.19 -32.70
C LYS A 69 -51.25 40.80 -32.12
N ARG A 70 -50.77 40.54 -30.91
CA ARG A 70 -51.20 39.37 -30.12
C ARG A 70 -52.38 39.78 -29.25
N HIS A 71 -53.56 39.26 -29.56
CA HIS A 71 -54.67 39.24 -28.62
C HIS A 71 -54.34 38.27 -27.49
N SER A 72 -54.23 38.80 -26.28
CA SER A 72 -54.11 38.01 -25.05
C SER A 72 -55.46 37.36 -24.73
N PRO A 73 -55.58 36.02 -24.67
CA PRO A 73 -56.76 35.42 -24.07
C PRO A 73 -56.62 35.56 -22.54
N THR A 74 -57.58 36.23 -21.93
CA THR A 74 -57.75 36.33 -20.48
C THR A 74 -58.06 34.94 -19.92
N LEU A 75 -57.07 34.32 -19.26
CA LEU A 75 -57.26 33.08 -18.53
C LEU A 75 -58.11 33.35 -17.27
N ARG A 76 -59.37 32.94 -17.35
CA ARG A 76 -60.30 32.89 -16.21
C ARG A 76 -59.79 31.85 -15.21
N ARG A 77 -59.38 32.32 -14.04
CA ARG A 77 -59.01 31.50 -12.88
C ARG A 77 -60.21 30.66 -12.44
N MET A 78 -60.23 29.38 -12.79
CA MET A 78 -61.18 28.41 -12.23
C MET A 78 -60.52 27.67 -11.07
N LYS A 79 -61.19 27.74 -9.92
CA LYS A 79 -60.86 27.06 -8.67
C LYS A 79 -61.42 25.63 -8.70
N ASN A 80 -60.62 24.69 -8.17
CA ASN A 80 -60.99 23.39 -7.58
C ASN A 80 -61.15 22.19 -8.53
N PHE A 81 -60.23 21.22 -8.44
CA PHE A 81 -60.51 19.76 -8.46
C PHE A 81 -59.32 18.98 -7.85
N PRO A 82 -59.34 18.64 -6.55
CA PRO A 82 -58.39 17.71 -5.96
C PRO A 82 -59.06 16.33 -5.81
N THR A 83 -58.52 15.26 -6.41
CA THR A 83 -58.64 13.85 -5.89
C THR A 83 -58.11 12.76 -6.81
N LEU A 84 -57.71 13.01 -8.07
CA LEU A 84 -57.26 11.91 -8.95
C LEU A 84 -55.74 11.69 -9.01
N ALA A 85 -54.93 12.47 -8.29
CA ALA A 85 -53.47 12.32 -8.26
C ALA A 85 -52.94 11.35 -7.17
N LYS A 86 -53.82 10.80 -6.32
CA LYS A 86 -53.40 9.97 -5.17
C LYS A 86 -53.29 8.46 -5.46
N LEU A 87 -53.72 7.98 -6.64
CA LEU A 87 -53.77 6.53 -6.93
C LEU A 87 -52.59 5.99 -7.75
N ILE A 88 -51.76 6.84 -8.35
CA ILE A 88 -50.52 6.42 -9.05
C ILE A 88 -49.31 6.36 -8.09
N ILE A 89 -49.39 6.98 -6.92
CA ILE A 89 -48.31 6.95 -5.91
C ILE A 89 -48.31 5.63 -5.09
N ALA A 90 -49.38 4.84 -5.15
CA ALA A 90 -49.51 3.63 -4.33
C ALA A 90 -48.86 2.35 -4.93
N GLY A 91 -48.46 2.37 -6.21
CA GLY A 91 -47.93 1.19 -6.91
C GLY A 91 -46.41 1.09 -7.05
N SER A 92 -45.65 2.11 -6.65
CA SER A 92 -44.21 2.23 -6.97
C SER A 92 -43.27 2.04 -5.77
N LEU A 93 -43.74 1.42 -4.67
CA LEU A 93 -42.94 1.24 -3.45
C LEU A 93 -42.44 -0.20 -3.22
N PHE A 94 -42.63 -1.10 -4.18
CA PHE A 94 -42.01 -2.43 -4.13
C PHE A 94 -40.81 -2.49 -5.07
N THR A 95 -39.80 -1.65 -4.80
CA THR A 95 -38.46 -1.87 -5.31
C THR A 95 -37.90 -3.05 -4.51
N PRO A 96 -37.65 -4.23 -5.11
CA PRO A 96 -36.89 -5.25 -4.40
C PRO A 96 -35.52 -4.64 -4.10
N SER A 97 -35.25 -4.40 -2.82
CA SER A 97 -33.90 -4.09 -2.36
C SER A 97 -33.03 -5.26 -2.79
N ALA A 98 -32.25 -5.05 -3.85
CA ALA A 98 -31.14 -5.91 -4.17
C ALA A 98 -30.17 -5.77 -3.00
N PHE A 99 -30.33 -6.61 -1.98
CA PHE A 99 -29.30 -6.83 -0.98
C PHE A 99 -28.10 -7.36 -1.76
N ALA A 100 -27.10 -6.51 -1.96
CA ALA A 100 -25.78 -6.97 -2.31
C ALA A 100 -25.38 -7.98 -1.22
N GLN A 101 -25.36 -9.27 -1.55
CA GLN A 101 -24.85 -10.28 -0.64
C GLN A 101 -23.37 -10.01 -0.47
N GLN A 102 -23.03 -9.36 0.63
CA GLN A 102 -21.65 -9.16 1.02
C GLN A 102 -21.10 -10.53 1.40
N GLU A 103 -20.30 -11.13 0.51
CA GLU A 103 -19.62 -12.38 0.79
C GLU A 103 -18.77 -12.22 2.05
N LYS A 104 -19.17 -12.91 3.11
CA LYS A 104 -18.43 -12.93 4.36
C LYS A 104 -17.36 -14.01 4.26
N TYR A 105 -16.16 -13.60 3.89
CA TYR A 105 -15.00 -14.46 3.97
C TYR A 105 -14.64 -14.69 5.44
N PRO A 106 -14.66 -15.93 5.96
CA PRO A 106 -14.22 -16.21 7.31
C PRO A 106 -12.73 -15.94 7.43
N LEU A 107 -12.31 -15.53 8.62
CA LEU A 107 -10.89 -15.37 8.90
C LEU A 107 -10.22 -16.75 8.93
N HIS A 108 -9.02 -16.87 8.38
CA HIS A 108 -8.25 -18.12 8.46
C HIS A 108 -7.83 -18.37 9.93
N PRO A 109 -7.80 -19.63 10.41
CA PRO A 109 -7.40 -19.94 11.79
C PRO A 109 -6.03 -19.39 12.20
N ASP A 110 -5.10 -19.25 11.25
CA ASP A 110 -3.77 -18.67 11.53
C ASP A 110 -3.87 -17.18 11.86
N SER A 111 -4.86 -16.47 11.34
CA SER A 111 -5.08 -15.05 11.61
C SER A 111 -5.93 -14.81 12.87
N GLU A 112 -6.45 -15.87 13.49
CA GLU A 112 -7.17 -15.79 14.76
C GLU A 112 -6.18 -15.79 15.94
N LYS A 113 -6.55 -15.11 17.03
CA LYS A 113 -5.71 -15.10 18.23
C LYS A 113 -5.79 -16.47 18.92
N GLN A 114 -4.66 -17.16 19.04
CA GLN A 114 -4.59 -18.47 19.70
C GLN A 114 -4.14 -18.33 21.16
N LEU A 115 -4.69 -19.17 22.04
CA LEU A 115 -4.33 -19.19 23.44
C LEU A 115 -2.94 -19.80 23.62
N GLY A 116 -2.09 -19.15 24.42
CA GLY A 116 -0.73 -19.63 24.70
C GLY A 116 0.32 -19.21 23.68
N VAL A 117 -0.07 -18.61 22.55
CA VAL A 117 0.86 -18.04 21.58
C VAL A 117 1.37 -16.67 22.07
N PRO A 118 2.69 -16.47 22.21
CA PRO A 118 3.26 -15.19 22.60
C PRO A 118 3.01 -14.10 21.54
N SER A 119 2.52 -12.92 21.95
CA SER A 119 2.32 -11.80 21.03
C SER A 119 3.58 -10.97 20.78
N GLY A 120 3.87 -10.69 19.53
CA GLY A 120 4.90 -9.72 19.14
C GLY A 120 4.51 -8.27 19.49
N LYS A 121 5.49 -7.37 19.37
CA LYS A 121 5.32 -5.93 19.60
C LYS A 121 5.39 -5.17 18.28
N VAL A 122 4.49 -4.22 18.09
CA VAL A 122 4.47 -3.32 16.93
C VAL A 122 4.76 -1.89 17.38
N THR A 123 5.72 -1.24 16.75
CA THR A 123 6.08 0.16 17.01
C THR A 123 5.87 0.98 15.75
N GLN A 124 5.17 2.11 15.85
CA GLN A 124 5.01 3.07 14.76
C GLN A 124 6.08 4.16 14.84
N ALA A 125 6.61 4.56 13.69
CA ALA A 125 7.49 5.71 13.55
C ALA A 125 7.32 6.38 12.19
N LYS A 126 8.03 7.50 12.00
CA LYS A 126 8.05 8.26 10.76
C LYS A 126 9.46 8.35 10.21
N PHE A 127 9.58 8.29 8.88
CA PHE A 127 10.82 8.49 8.16
C PHE A 127 10.69 9.71 7.24
N THR A 128 11.56 10.70 7.42
CA THR A 128 11.50 12.00 6.73
C THR A 128 12.80 12.41 6.06
N GLU A 129 13.86 11.60 6.22
CA GLU A 129 15.24 11.97 5.84
C GLU A 129 15.71 11.27 4.56
N SER A 130 14.79 10.98 3.64
CA SER A 130 15.14 10.26 2.41
C SER A 130 15.92 11.15 1.44
N ARG A 131 17.09 10.67 0.98
CA ARG A 131 17.87 11.31 -0.09
C ARG A 131 17.45 10.76 -1.45
N VAL A 132 17.04 9.49 -1.51
CA VAL A 132 16.53 8.85 -2.73
C VAL A 132 15.19 9.45 -3.17
N TYR A 133 14.31 9.77 -2.21
CA TYR A 133 13.04 10.44 -2.44
C TYR A 133 12.94 11.73 -1.61
N PRO A 134 13.57 12.84 -2.04
CA PRO A 134 13.63 14.06 -1.25
C PRO A 134 12.26 14.67 -0.93
N GLY A 135 12.11 15.19 0.29
CA GLY A 135 10.94 15.94 0.73
C GLY A 135 9.70 15.09 1.05
N THR A 136 9.84 13.77 1.00
CA THR A 136 8.75 12.85 1.38
C THR A 136 8.78 12.54 2.87
N ASN A 137 7.58 12.41 3.44
CA ASN A 137 7.36 11.85 4.78
C ASN A 137 6.65 10.50 4.62
N ARG A 138 7.06 9.49 5.40
CA ARG A 138 6.42 8.16 5.40
C ARG A 138 6.16 7.70 6.83
N ASP A 139 5.01 7.10 7.06
CA ASP A 139 4.77 6.29 8.25
C ASP A 139 5.26 4.86 8.01
N TYR A 140 5.90 4.28 9.01
CA TYR A 140 6.25 2.87 9.02
C TYR A 140 5.98 2.24 10.38
N TRP A 141 5.87 0.91 10.39
CA TRP A 141 5.70 0.10 11.59
C TRP A 141 6.70 -1.03 11.59
N VAL A 142 7.24 -1.35 12.77
CA VAL A 142 8.15 -2.46 12.96
C VAL A 142 7.48 -3.45 13.92
N TYR A 143 7.22 -4.66 13.42
CA TYR A 143 6.80 -5.80 14.20
C TYR A 143 8.03 -6.60 14.63
N VAL A 144 8.14 -6.85 15.93
CA VAL A 144 9.19 -7.69 16.53
C VAL A 144 8.51 -8.85 17.26
N PRO A 145 8.77 -10.12 16.87
CA PRO A 145 8.14 -11.27 17.51
C PRO A 145 8.70 -11.45 18.94
N ALA A 146 7.89 -12.00 19.84
CA ALA A 146 8.26 -12.18 21.25
C ALA A 146 9.49 -13.10 21.44
N GLN A 147 9.74 -13.99 20.48
CA GLN A 147 10.83 -14.96 20.46
C GLN A 147 12.17 -14.32 20.05
N TYR A 148 12.16 -13.09 19.52
CA TYR A 148 13.37 -12.43 19.05
C TYR A 148 14.34 -12.15 20.20
N LYS A 149 15.61 -12.50 19.96
CA LYS A 149 16.74 -12.18 20.84
C LYS A 149 17.78 -11.44 20.02
N ARG A 150 18.24 -10.28 20.50
CA ARG A 150 19.24 -9.44 19.82
C ARG A 150 20.57 -10.17 19.52
N SER A 151 20.87 -11.26 20.24
CA SER A 151 22.06 -12.09 19.99
C SER A 151 21.95 -13.03 18.78
N HIS A 152 20.77 -13.15 18.17
CA HIS A 152 20.52 -14.03 17.03
C HIS A 152 19.98 -13.20 15.86
N ALA A 153 20.46 -13.48 14.65
CA ALA A 153 19.90 -12.86 13.45
C ALA A 153 18.44 -13.27 13.27
N ALA A 154 17.60 -12.33 12.86
CA ALA A 154 16.22 -12.57 12.47
C ALA A 154 16.08 -12.51 10.95
N SER A 155 15.10 -13.23 10.41
CA SER A 155 14.67 -12.99 9.03
C SER A 155 13.96 -11.64 8.92
N LEU A 156 13.89 -11.08 7.72
CA LEU A 156 13.23 -9.80 7.45
C LEU A 156 12.13 -9.98 6.41
N MET A 157 10.96 -9.38 6.64
CA MET A 157 9.92 -9.23 5.65
C MET A 157 9.46 -7.78 5.58
N VAL A 158 9.41 -7.24 4.37
CA VAL A 158 8.99 -5.86 4.11
C VAL A 158 7.60 -5.88 3.47
N PHE A 159 6.65 -5.21 4.09
CA PHE A 159 5.29 -5.03 3.60
C PHE A 159 5.14 -3.63 3.02
N GLN A 160 4.99 -3.54 1.71
CA GLN A 160 4.56 -2.33 1.04
C GLN A 160 3.08 -2.04 1.35
N ASP A 161 2.71 -0.75 1.29
CA ASP A 161 1.39 -0.27 1.74
C ASP A 161 1.08 -0.70 3.19
N GLY A 162 2.10 -0.62 4.05
CA GLY A 162 2.15 -1.24 5.36
C GLY A 162 0.92 -1.02 6.23
N LYS A 163 0.31 0.18 6.19
CA LYS A 163 -0.87 0.49 7.01
C LYS A 163 -2.04 -0.47 6.78
N ALA A 164 -2.21 -1.00 5.57
CA ALA A 164 -3.26 -1.97 5.27
C ALA A 164 -3.11 -3.27 6.08
N TYR A 165 -1.87 -3.65 6.39
CA TYR A 165 -1.50 -4.86 7.11
C TYR A 165 -1.28 -4.65 8.60
N VAL A 166 -1.31 -3.40 9.09
CA VAL A 166 -1.18 -3.10 10.53
C VAL A 166 -2.53 -3.35 11.22
N ASN A 167 -2.83 -4.63 11.43
CA ASN A 167 -4.07 -5.11 12.02
C ASN A 167 -3.83 -6.41 12.82
N GLY A 168 -4.77 -6.72 13.72
CA GLY A 168 -4.64 -7.88 14.60
C GLY A 168 -4.54 -9.22 13.85
N ALA A 169 -5.28 -9.38 12.75
CA ALA A 169 -5.27 -10.61 11.95
C ALA A 169 -3.87 -10.92 11.38
N THR A 170 -3.19 -9.90 10.86
CA THR A 170 -1.83 -10.04 10.30
C THR A 170 -0.82 -10.39 11.40
N PHE A 171 -0.89 -9.70 12.54
CA PHE A 171 0.05 -9.96 13.64
C PHE A 171 -0.19 -11.31 14.31
N ASN A 172 -1.45 -11.74 14.46
CA ASN A 172 -1.78 -13.08 14.92
C ASN A 172 -1.22 -14.15 13.97
N ALA A 173 -1.33 -13.96 12.65
CA ALA A 173 -0.75 -14.88 11.67
C ALA A 173 0.76 -15.00 11.83
N LEU A 174 1.47 -13.88 11.96
CA LEU A 174 2.91 -13.89 12.20
C LEU A 174 3.25 -14.58 13.53
N ASP A 175 2.57 -14.23 14.62
CA ASP A 175 2.80 -14.82 15.95
C ASP A 175 2.57 -16.34 15.95
N ASN A 176 1.45 -16.79 15.38
CA ASN A 176 1.04 -18.19 15.33
C ASN A 176 2.02 -19.01 14.47
N LEU A 177 2.34 -18.56 13.26
CA LEU A 177 3.23 -19.28 12.34
C LEU A 177 4.68 -19.32 12.85
N ILE A 178 5.15 -18.25 13.52
CA ILE A 178 6.47 -18.24 14.18
C ILE A 178 6.47 -19.20 15.37
N HIS A 179 5.39 -19.24 16.17
CA HIS A 179 5.29 -20.14 17.32
C HIS A 179 5.25 -21.62 16.90
N GLN A 180 4.60 -21.93 15.78
CA GLN A 180 4.54 -23.27 15.18
C GLN A 180 5.81 -23.64 14.41
N ALA A 181 6.78 -22.72 14.30
CA ALA A 181 8.01 -22.86 13.52
C ALA A 181 7.80 -23.09 12.01
N GLU A 182 6.64 -22.69 11.47
CA GLU A 182 6.37 -22.65 10.03
C GLU A 182 6.98 -21.41 9.37
N LEU A 183 7.14 -20.33 10.15
CA LEU A 183 7.99 -19.20 9.82
C LEU A 183 9.20 -19.14 10.76
N PRO A 184 10.39 -18.78 10.25
CA PRO A 184 11.51 -18.46 11.12
C PRO A 184 11.20 -17.20 11.94
N VAL A 185 11.93 -17.01 13.05
CA VAL A 185 11.86 -15.74 13.81
C VAL A 185 12.18 -14.58 12.86
N MET A 186 11.20 -13.71 12.65
CA MET A 186 11.22 -12.71 11.59
C MET A 186 10.72 -11.35 12.08
N ILE A 187 11.42 -10.29 11.71
CA ILE A 187 11.00 -8.90 11.91
C ILE A 187 10.20 -8.46 10.68
N GLY A 188 9.04 -7.86 10.91
CA GLY A 188 8.19 -7.30 9.87
C GLY A 188 8.35 -5.78 9.80
N VAL A 189 8.71 -5.25 8.64
CA VAL A 189 8.76 -3.81 8.38
C VAL A 189 7.62 -3.43 7.45
N PHE A 190 6.64 -2.70 7.97
CA PHE A 190 5.46 -2.26 7.25
C PHE A 190 5.64 -0.80 6.87
N ILE A 191 5.74 -0.48 5.59
CA ILE A 191 6.03 0.87 5.13
C ILE A 191 4.95 1.38 4.18
N ASN A 192 4.48 2.59 4.43
CA ASN A 192 3.65 3.32 3.48
C ASN A 192 4.51 4.04 2.44
N PRO A 193 3.96 4.29 1.24
CA PRO A 193 4.62 5.12 0.26
C PRO A 193 4.80 6.55 0.77
N GLY A 194 5.74 7.27 0.18
CA GLY A 194 6.03 8.64 0.57
C GLY A 194 4.94 9.62 0.19
N VAL A 195 4.78 10.64 1.04
CA VAL A 195 3.92 11.77 0.78
C VAL A 195 4.74 13.04 0.90
N VAL A 196 4.76 13.82 -0.18
CA VAL A 196 5.30 15.19 -0.12
C VAL A 196 4.18 16.09 0.36
N SER A 197 4.44 16.77 1.49
CA SER A 197 3.50 17.71 2.09
C SER A 197 3.13 18.83 1.10
N PRO A 198 1.90 19.35 1.15
CA PRO A 198 1.51 20.48 0.32
C PRO A 198 2.36 21.71 0.64
N GLN A 199 2.68 22.50 -0.38
CA GLN A 199 3.51 23.70 -0.21
C GLN A 199 2.77 24.84 0.52
N ASN A 200 1.44 24.82 0.49
CA ASN A 200 0.55 25.77 1.15
C ASN A 200 -0.85 25.15 1.32
N GLU A 201 -1.75 25.84 2.03
CA GLU A 201 -3.10 25.34 2.35
C GLU A 201 -3.99 25.10 1.13
N ASN A 202 -3.69 25.74 -0.01
CA ASN A 202 -4.44 25.58 -1.26
C ASN A 202 -3.87 24.48 -2.17
N ALA A 203 -2.73 23.88 -1.80
CA ALA A 203 -2.09 22.82 -2.54
C ALA A 203 -2.47 21.44 -1.99
N GLN A 204 -2.56 20.45 -2.87
CA GLN A 204 -2.74 19.05 -2.45
C GLN A 204 -1.41 18.39 -2.12
N ALA A 205 -1.44 17.44 -1.19
CA ALA A 205 -0.32 16.55 -0.95
C ALA A 205 -0.04 15.72 -2.21
N ARG A 206 1.24 15.43 -2.47
CA ARG A 206 1.64 14.57 -3.60
C ARG A 206 2.02 13.20 -3.08
N PHE A 207 1.31 12.18 -3.54
CA PHE A 207 1.55 10.79 -3.16
C PHE A 207 2.56 10.18 -4.14
N ASN A 208 3.62 9.58 -3.59
CA ASN A 208 4.72 9.02 -4.39
C ASN A 208 4.57 7.52 -4.65
N ARG A 209 3.42 6.89 -4.30
CA ARG A 209 3.23 5.44 -4.44
C ARG A 209 3.64 4.89 -5.81
N SER A 210 3.18 5.50 -6.90
CA SER A 210 3.55 5.03 -8.24
C SER A 210 4.99 5.32 -8.63
N LEU A 211 5.61 6.37 -8.07
CA LEU A 211 7.04 6.65 -8.27
C LEU A 211 7.94 5.70 -7.47
N GLU A 212 7.40 5.11 -6.41
CA GLU A 212 8.11 4.19 -5.52
C GLU A 212 7.91 2.74 -5.93
N TYR A 213 6.68 2.32 -6.23
CA TYR A 213 6.36 0.90 -6.42
C TYR A 213 6.17 0.50 -7.88
N ASP A 214 5.73 1.43 -8.74
CA ASP A 214 5.45 1.12 -10.15
C ASP A 214 6.65 1.49 -11.06
N ASP A 215 7.68 2.14 -10.50
CA ASP A 215 8.90 2.48 -11.22
C ASP A 215 9.76 1.23 -11.44
N ILE A 216 10.12 0.95 -12.69
CA ILE A 216 10.95 -0.20 -13.06
C ILE A 216 12.43 0.19 -12.95
N SER A 217 12.82 0.64 -11.76
CA SER A 217 14.20 1.01 -11.43
C SER A 217 14.63 0.45 -10.08
N GLU A 218 15.92 0.48 -9.79
CA GLU A 218 16.47 0.03 -8.50
C GLU A 218 16.20 1.02 -7.35
N ARG A 219 15.60 2.18 -7.64
CA ARG A 219 15.50 3.31 -6.72
C ARG A 219 14.82 2.94 -5.40
N TYR A 220 13.73 2.17 -5.46
CA TYR A 220 13.02 1.78 -4.24
C TYR A 220 13.83 0.79 -3.39
N SER A 221 14.49 -0.18 -4.03
CA SER A 221 15.39 -1.10 -3.34
C SER A 221 16.55 -0.36 -2.70
N GLN A 222 17.13 0.61 -3.40
CA GLN A 222 18.20 1.45 -2.85
C GLN A 222 17.72 2.25 -1.63
N PHE A 223 16.54 2.86 -1.71
CA PHE A 223 15.92 3.53 -0.57
C PHE A 223 15.77 2.61 0.64
N LEU A 224 15.29 1.37 0.44
CA LEU A 224 15.15 0.41 1.54
C LEU A 224 16.50 0.03 2.15
N ILE A 225 17.47 -0.34 1.32
CA ILE A 225 18.76 -0.90 1.77
C ILE A 225 19.68 0.18 2.34
N ASP A 226 19.75 1.35 1.70
CA ASP A 226 20.74 2.38 2.04
C ASP A 226 20.21 3.45 3.02
N GLU A 227 18.89 3.53 3.20
CA GLU A 227 18.26 4.57 4.04
C GLU A 227 17.37 4.00 5.14
N LEU A 228 16.30 3.29 4.78
CA LEU A 228 15.27 2.90 5.74
C LEU A 228 15.74 1.80 6.70
N LEU A 229 16.24 0.68 6.19
CA LEU A 229 16.63 -0.45 7.04
C LEU A 229 17.77 -0.07 8.00
N PRO A 230 18.84 0.64 7.58
CA PRO A 230 19.87 1.13 8.49
C PRO A 230 19.35 2.11 9.55
N HIS A 231 18.27 2.86 9.25
CA HIS A 231 17.62 3.72 10.25
C HIS A 231 16.85 2.91 11.30
N ILE A 232 16.24 1.79 10.91
CA ILE A 232 15.48 0.90 11.80
C ILE A 232 16.41 0.07 12.72
N GLU A 233 17.61 -0.26 12.26
CA GLU A 233 18.56 -1.11 13.01
C GLU A 233 19.21 -0.44 14.23
N GLN A 234 19.16 0.89 14.32
CA GLN A 234 19.80 1.69 15.37
C GLN A 234 19.10 1.54 16.73
#